data_AF-A0ABD3ZRM0-F1
#
_entry.id   AF-A0ABD3ZRM0-F1
#
_cell.length_a   1.000
_cell.length_b   1.000
_cell.length_c   1.000
_cell.angle_alpha   90.00
_cell.angle_beta   90.00
_cell.angle_gamma   90.00
#
_symmetry.space_group_name_H-M   'P 1'
#
loop_
_entity.id
_entity.type
_entity.pdbx_description
1 polymer ?
#
loop_
_entity_poly.entity_id
_entity_poly.type
_entity_poly.pdbx_seq_one_letter_code
_entity_poly.pdbx_strand_id
1 'polypeptide(L)' 'MIYREGQPVLAGASGAGCSATVVYGHLLNRMKNGEFKRMLVVATGALLSPLSFQQNETIPCIAHAVSIEYGGEQLT' A
#
# COMPACT_ATOMS: atom_id res chain seq x y z
N MET A 1 -12.10 -1.70 2.61
CA MET A 1 -11.39 -1.53 1.32
C MET A 1 -11.77 -0.19 0.70
N ILE A 2 -10.93 0.41 -0.16
CA ILE A 2 -11.12 1.79 -0.67
C ILE A 2 -12.41 1.94 -1.48
N TYR A 3 -12.74 0.95 -2.30
CA TYR A 3 -13.94 0.95 -3.13
C TYR A 3 -14.87 -0.19 -2.75
N ARG A 4 -16.16 0.00 -3.02
CA ARG A 4 -17.19 -1.04 -2.95
C ARG A 4 -17.39 -1.68 -4.31
N GLU A 5 -17.98 -2.87 -4.31
CA GLU A 5 -18.38 -3.57 -5.52
C GLU A 5 -19.35 -2.73 -6.36
N GLY A 6 -19.19 -2.77 -7.69
CA GLY A 6 -20.01 -2.01 -8.64
C GLY A 6 -19.75 -0.50 -8.68
N GLN A 7 -18.80 0.03 -7.89
CA GLN A 7 -18.40 1.44 -8.03
C GLN A 7 -17.61 1.64 -9.34
N PRO A 8 -17.90 2.69 -10.13
CA PRO A 8 -17.19 2.94 -11.38
C PRO A 8 -15.77 3.42 -11.10
N VAL A 9 -14.85 2.46 -11.00
CA VAL A 9 -13.40 2.69 -10.92
C VAL A 9 -12.76 1.90 -12.05
N LEU A 10 -11.66 2.43 -12.60
CA LEU A 10 -10.94 1.79 -13.70
C LEU A 10 -10.15 0.58 -13.17
N ALA A 11 -8.81 0.62 -13.23
CA ALA A 11 -7.95 -0.45 -12.75
C ALA A 11 -7.86 -0.56 -11.21
N GLY A 12 -8.59 0.28 -10.46
CA GLY A 12 -8.58 0.32 -9.00
C GLY A 12 -7.90 1.56 -8.43
N ALA A 13 -7.41 1.45 -7.19
CA ALA A 13 -6.88 2.56 -6.41
C ALA A 13 -5.36 2.67 -6.59
N SER A 14 -4.83 3.89 -6.77
CA SER A 14 -3.40 4.15 -6.90
C SER A 14 -3.00 5.48 -6.23
N GLY A 15 -1.71 5.70 -6.04
CA GLY A 15 -1.16 6.89 -5.39
C GLY A 15 -0.89 6.69 -3.90
N ALA A 16 -0.11 7.63 -3.33
CA ALA A 16 0.48 7.51 -2.00
C ALA A 16 -0.55 7.32 -0.87
N GLY A 17 -1.76 7.88 -1.02
CA GLY A 17 -2.82 7.75 -0.02
C GLY A 17 -3.47 6.35 0.04
N CYS A 18 -3.42 5.57 -1.04
CA CYS A 18 -4.17 4.33 -1.12
C CYS A 18 -3.66 3.26 -0.14
N SER A 19 -2.35 2.98 -0.17
CA SER A 19 -1.73 2.04 0.77
C SER A 19 -1.84 2.56 2.21
N ALA A 20 -1.60 3.85 2.44
CA ALA A 20 -1.66 4.46 3.76
C ALA A 20 -3.06 4.35 4.40
N THR A 21 -4.12 4.73 3.68
CA THR A 21 -5.50 4.69 4.20
C THR A 21 -5.95 3.26 4.50
N VAL A 22 -5.60 2.28 3.66
CA VAL A 22 -5.97 0.88 3.91
C VAL A 22 -5.22 0.31 5.10
N VAL A 23 -3.91 0.54 5.20
CA VAL A 23 -3.09 0.03 6.29
C VAL A 23 -3.54 0.65 7.62
N TYR A 24 -3.54 1.98 7.72
CA TYR A 24 -3.81 2.67 8.98
C TYR A 24 -5.30 2.68 9.37
N GLY A 25 -6.20 2.78 8.39
CA GLY A 25 -7.64 2.89 8.64
C GLY A 25 -8.34 1.54 8.80
N HIS A 26 -7.84 0.48 8.17
CA HIS A 26 -8.52 -0.81 8.16
C HIS A 26 -7.67 -1.95 8.72
N LEU A 27 -6.49 -2.20 8.15
CA LEU A 27 -5.72 -3.39 8.48
C LEU A 27 -5.14 -3.36 9.90
N LEU A 28 -4.62 -2.22 10.36
CA LEU A 28 -4.12 -2.11 11.74
C LEU A 28 -5.23 -2.29 12.78
N ASN A 29 -6.47 -1.89 12.47
CA ASN A 29 -7.59 -2.10 13.39
C ASN A 29 -7.98 -3.59 13.47
N ARG A 30 -7.98 -4.29 12.33
CA ARG A 30 -8.20 -5.75 12.29
C ARG A 30 -7.09 -6.53 13.01
N MET A 31 -5.85 -6.07 12.88
CA MET A 31 -4.71 -6.59 13.63
C MET A 31 -4.91 -6.42 15.15
N LYS A 32 -5.34 -5.23 15.61
CA LYS A 32 -5.68 -4.98 17.03
C LYS A 32 -6.83 -5.86 17.53
N ASN A 33 -7.78 -6.22 16.67
CA ASN A 33 -8.85 -7.16 16.98
C ASN A 33 -8.40 -8.63 17.01
N GLY A 34 -7.11 -8.91 16.78
CA GLY A 34 -6.54 -10.25 16.85
C GLY A 34 -6.78 -11.11 15.60
N GLU A 35 -7.32 -10.54 14.52
CA GLU A 35 -7.59 -11.29 13.28
C GLU A 35 -6.31 -11.82 12.61
N PHE A 36 -5.20 -11.10 12.78
CA PHE A 36 -3.88 -11.50 12.32
C PHE A 36 -2.82 -10.82 13.17
N LYS A 37 -1.63 -11.44 13.26
CA LYS A 37 -0.53 -10.95 14.11
C LYS A 37 0.67 -10.40 13.35
N ARG A 38 0.81 -10.75 12.07
CA ARG A 38 1.94 -10.36 11.22
C ARG A 38 1.44 -9.96 9.84
N MET A 39 1.96 -8.86 9.31
CA MET A 39 1.58 -8.32 8.00
C MET A 39 2.81 -7.71 7.32
N LEU A 40 3.09 -8.13 6.08
CA LEU A 40 4.07 -7.48 5.22
C LEU A 40 3.35 -6.49 4.31
N VAL A 41 3.58 -5.19 4.53
CA VAL A 41 3.04 -4.13 3.69
C VAL A 41 4.07 -3.77 2.63
N VAL A 42 3.69 -3.82 1.35
CA VAL A 42 4.57 -3.43 0.22
C VAL A 42 3.93 -2.26 -0.51
N ALA A 43 4.46 -1.05 -0.30
CA ALA A 43 4.02 0.14 -1.01
C ALA A 43 4.81 0.30 -2.31
N THR A 44 4.12 0.41 -3.44
CA THR A 44 4.73 0.55 -4.77
C THR A 44 4.56 1.97 -5.32
N GLY A 45 5.47 2.36 -6.21
CA GLY A 45 5.42 3.64 -6.89
C GLY A 45 6.07 3.59 -8.27
N ALA A 46 5.54 4.41 -9.18
CA ALA A 46 6.13 4.67 -10.49
C ALA A 46 6.84 6.03 -10.43
N LEU A 47 8.10 6.06 -10.83
CA LEU A 47 8.95 7.25 -10.80
C LEU A 47 8.92 7.89 -12.19
N LEU A 48 7.97 8.81 -12.40
CA LEU A 48 7.78 9.48 -13.69
C LEU A 48 7.54 10.98 -13.54
N SER A 49 7.79 11.71 -14.62
CA SER A 49 7.41 13.11 -14.79
C SER A 49 6.71 13.30 -16.14
N PRO A 50 5.97 14.40 -16.36
CA PRO A 50 5.39 14.68 -17.67
C PRO A 50 6.45 14.70 -18.78
N LEU A 51 7.65 15.21 -18.48
CA LEU A 51 8.75 15.31 -19.44
C LEU A 51 9.29 13.92 -19.83
N SER A 52 9.63 13.08 -18.84
CA SER A 52 10.17 11.73 -19.11
C SER A 52 9.18 10.88 -19.91
N PHE A 53 7.88 11.01 -19.63
CA PHE A 53 6.84 10.34 -20.41
C PHE A 53 6.77 10.84 -21.86
N GLN A 54 6.80 12.16 -22.07
CA GLN A 54 6.75 12.75 -23.42
C GLN A 54 7.98 12.41 -24.26
N GLN A 55 9.13 12.21 -23.63
CA GLN A 55 10.37 11.79 -24.28
C GLN A 55 10.44 10.28 -24.54
N ASN A 56 9.36 9.53 -24.24
CA ASN A 56 9.32 8.06 -24.33
C ASN A 56 10.44 7.38 -23.53
N GLU A 57 10.83 7.97 -22.41
CA GLU A 57 11.75 7.31 -21.48
C GLU A 57 11.03 6.15 -20.78
N THR A 58 11.80 5.15 -20.35
CA THR A 58 11.27 4.07 -19.51
C THR A 58 10.77 4.64 -18.19
N ILE A 59 9.66 4.12 -17.68
CA ILE A 59 9.16 4.48 -16.34
C ILE A 59 9.75 3.50 -15.31
N PRO A 60 10.73 3.93 -14.49
CA PRO A 60 11.22 3.10 -13.40
C PRO A 60 10.17 2.95 -12.30
N CYS A 61 10.15 1.79 -11.66
CA CYS A 61 9.26 1.49 -10.54
C CYS A 61 10.07 1.12 -9.30
N ILE A 62 9.49 1.37 -8.12
CA ILE A 62 10.07 1.05 -6.82
C ILE A 62 9.03 0.44 -5.89
N ALA A 63 9.48 -0.39 -4.95
CA ALA A 63 8.67 -0.95 -3.89
C ALA A 63 9.42 -0.85 -2.55
N HIS A 64 8.71 -0.45 -1.50
CA HIS A 64 9.23 -0.44 -0.13
C HIS A 64 8.38 -1.38 0.73
N ALA A 65 9.03 -2.29 1.44
CA ALA A 65 8.38 -3.30 2.25
C ALA A 65 8.58 -3.02 3.76
N VAL A 66 7.52 -3.16 4.55
CA VAL A 66 7.54 -3.01 6.02
C VAL A 66 6.82 -4.20 6.64
N SER A 67 7.51 -4.94 7.52
CA SER A 67 6.88 -5.95 8.37
C SER A 67 6.28 -5.28 9.61
N ILE A 68 5.02 -5.55 9.90
CA ILE A 68 4.31 -5.08 11.09
C ILE A 68 3.84 -6.31 11.87
N GLU A 69 4.21 -6.36 13.15
CA GLU A 69 3.87 -7.44 14.06
C GLU A 69 3.18 -6.91 15.32
N TYR A 70 2.15 -7.61 15.78
CA TYR A 70 1.35 -7.22 16.95
C TYR A 70 1.59 -8.15 18.13
N GLY A 71 1.94 -7.56 19.28
CA GLY A 71 2.25 -8.30 20.50
C GLY A 71 3.61 -9.01 20.48
N GLY A 72 4.58 -8.47 19.73
CA GLY A 72 5.91 -9.07 19.61
C GLY A 72 6.56 -9.27 20.98
N GLU A 73 7.09 -10.47 21.22
CA GLU A 73 8.16 -10.64 22.19
C GLU A 73 9.31 -9.74 21.74
N GLN A 74 9.82 -8.95 22.69
CA GLN A 74 11.00 -8.13 22.47
C GLN A 74 12.14 -9.09 22.12
N LEU A 75 12.62 -9.05 20.87
CA LEU A 75 13.85 -9.72 20.48
C LEU A 75 15.00 -9.05 21.26
N THR A 76 15.21 -9.52 22.49
CA THR A 76 16.43 -9.32 23.28
C THR A 76 17.53 -10.23 22.76
#